data_AF-A0A5P2DB75-F1
#
_entry.id   AF-A0A5P2DB75-F1
#
_cell.length_a   1.000
_cell.length_b   1.000
_cell.length_c   1.000
_cell.angle_alpha   90.00
_cell.angle_beta   90.00
_cell.angle_gamma   90.00
#
_symmetry.space_group_name_H-M   'P 1'
#
loop_
_entity.id
_entity.type
_entity.pdbx_description
1 polymer ?
#
loop_
_entity_poly.entity_id
_entity_poly.type
_entity_poly.pdbx_seq_one_letter_code
_entity_poly.pdbx_strand_id
1 'polypeptide(L)'
;MEAWRPAPPPPPGWQRFTLIHCPVTGRPRFDDPVYADITARPPAGCTVKDLGGYFGLRCERPGARLLDAVADTCREIRAEHGLLMTDLGIEKLWEWSADGTDGWGAEIVGQLLLMAAERGPRLGYSGDDLVRFLRTVTAGP
;
A
#
# COMPACT_ATOMS: atom_id res chain seq x y z
N MET A 1 -6.66 -19.87 21.56
CA MET A 1 -6.60 -19.55 20.12
C MET A 1 -7.92 -18.88 19.78
N GLU A 2 -7.93 -17.57 19.71
CA GLU A 2 -9.17 -16.81 19.48
C GLU A 2 -9.56 -16.96 18.01
N ALA A 3 -10.80 -17.40 17.76
CA ALA A 3 -11.29 -17.59 16.40
C ALA A 3 -11.28 -16.25 15.68
N TRP A 4 -10.64 -16.19 14.50
CA TRP A 4 -10.66 -14.99 13.67
C TRP A 4 -12.11 -14.62 13.34
N ARG A 5 -12.55 -13.45 13.78
CA ARG A 5 -13.80 -12.83 13.33
C ARG A 5 -13.43 -11.68 12.39
N PRO A 6 -14.06 -11.58 11.20
CA PRO A 6 -13.89 -10.40 10.38
C PRO A 6 -14.37 -9.19 11.19
N ALA A 7 -13.51 -8.17 11.27
CA ALA A 7 -13.88 -6.92 11.93
C ALA A 7 -15.08 -6.29 11.19
N PRO A 8 -16.02 -5.64 11.90
CA PRO A 8 -17.18 -5.01 11.28
C PRO A 8 -16.73 -4.03 10.20
N PRO A 9 -17.47 -3.90 9.07
CA PRO A 9 -17.07 -3.00 8.00
C PRO A 9 -16.94 -1.56 8.51
N PRO A 10 -16.04 -0.76 7.92
CA PRO A 10 -15.94 0.65 8.28
C PRO A 10 -17.27 1.38 7.97
N PRO A 11 -17.52 2.54 8.60
CA PRO A 11 -18.68 3.37 8.28
C PRO A 11 -18.74 3.72 6.79
N PRO A 12 -19.92 4.06 6.24
CA PRO A 12 -20.03 4.56 4.88
C PRO A 12 -19.10 5.75 4.63
N GLY A 13 -18.38 5.75 3.50
CA GLY A 13 -17.38 6.77 3.17
C GLY A 13 -16.04 6.61 3.89
N TRP A 14 -15.84 5.52 4.65
CA TRP A 14 -14.56 5.14 5.23
C TRP A 14 -14.05 3.84 4.62
N GLN A 15 -12.73 3.75 4.50
CA GLN A 15 -12.01 2.65 3.90
C GLN A 15 -11.07 2.06 4.94
N ARG A 16 -11.07 0.72 5.05
CA ARG A 16 -10.13 -0.02 5.89
C ARG A 16 -9.13 -0.74 5.00
N PHE A 17 -7.84 -0.55 5.26
CA PHE A 17 -6.76 -1.20 4.51
C PHE A 17 -5.50 -1.37 5.36
N THR A 18 -4.60 -2.20 4.85
CA THR A 18 -3.27 -2.41 5.42
C THR A 18 -2.25 -1.90 4.42
N LEU A 19 -1.22 -1.20 4.90
CA LEU A 19 -0.05 -0.83 4.11
C LEU A 19 1.19 -1.48 4.71
N ILE A 20 2.06 -2.02 3.87
CA ILE A 20 3.34 -2.60 4.27
C ILE A 20 4.47 -1.91 3.49
N HIS A 21 5.55 -1.56 4.20
CA HIS A 21 6.78 -1.11 3.56
C HIS A 21 7.67 -2.33 3.32
N CYS A 22 7.69 -2.80 2.06
CA CYS A 22 8.51 -3.91 1.62
C CYS A 22 9.25 -3.53 0.33
N PRO A 23 10.35 -2.75 0.44
CA PRO A 23 11.06 -2.27 -0.73
C PRO A 23 11.82 -3.42 -1.44
N VAL A 24 12.00 -3.31 -2.75
CA VAL A 24 12.75 -4.31 -3.54
C VAL A 24 14.24 -4.35 -3.18
N THR A 25 14.77 -3.28 -2.61
CA THR A 25 16.20 -3.12 -2.29
C THR A 25 16.62 -3.79 -0.97
N GLY A 26 15.67 -4.31 -0.18
CA GLY A 26 15.97 -5.01 1.05
C GLY A 26 14.74 -5.20 1.95
N ARG A 27 14.92 -5.92 3.06
CA ARG A 27 13.88 -6.15 4.06
C ARG A 27 14.28 -5.49 5.38
N PRO A 28 14.06 -4.17 5.56
CA PRO A 28 14.29 -3.52 6.85
C PRO A 28 13.41 -4.18 7.91
N ARG A 29 13.94 -4.29 9.13
CA ARG A 29 13.19 -4.85 10.26
C ARG A 29 12.14 -3.87 10.73
N PHE A 30 11.09 -4.37 11.37
CA PHE A 30 10.03 -3.53 11.96
C PHE A 30 10.56 -2.35 12.81
N ASP A 31 11.65 -2.55 13.54
CA ASP A 31 12.28 -1.60 14.46
C ASP A 31 13.42 -0.77 13.84
N ASP A 32 13.58 -0.81 12.51
CA ASP A 32 14.61 -0.05 11.81
C ASP A 32 14.45 1.47 12.07
N PRO A 33 15.54 2.20 12.38
CA PRO A 33 15.49 3.64 12.63
C PRO A 33 14.83 4.47 11.53
N VAL A 34 14.80 3.97 10.29
CA VAL A 34 14.07 4.61 9.17
C VAL A 34 12.58 4.81 9.47
N TYR A 35 12.00 4.00 10.37
CA TYR A 35 10.59 4.08 10.76
C TYR A 35 10.34 4.91 12.02
N ALA A 36 11.38 5.48 12.64
CA ALA A 36 11.24 6.18 13.92
C ALA A 36 10.23 7.34 13.85
N ASP A 37 10.29 8.14 12.78
CA ASP A 37 9.43 9.31 12.63
C ASP A 37 7.95 8.94 12.41
N ILE A 38 7.66 8.03 11.48
CA ILE A 38 6.30 7.54 11.23
C ILE A 38 5.73 6.74 12.41
N THR A 39 6.60 6.13 13.23
CA THR A 39 6.18 5.47 14.46
C THR A 39 5.78 6.47 15.54
N ALA A 40 6.51 7.58 15.65
CA ALA A 40 6.19 8.65 16.58
C ALA A 40 4.95 9.45 16.15
N ARG A 41 4.75 9.61 14.83
CA ARG A 41 3.68 10.44 14.25
C ARG A 41 3.02 9.72 13.06
N PRO A 42 2.27 8.64 13.29
CA PRO A 42 1.61 7.94 12.20
C PRO A 42 0.50 8.82 11.60
N PRO A 43 0.16 8.63 10.30
CA PRO A 43 -0.98 9.27 9.68
C PRO A 43 -2.25 9.11 10.51
N ALA A 44 -3.09 10.14 10.55
CA ALA A 44 -4.34 10.09 11.31
C ALA A 44 -5.19 8.89 10.86
N GLY A 45 -5.73 8.13 11.82
CA GLY A 45 -6.51 6.91 11.53
C GLY A 45 -5.68 5.67 11.17
N CYS A 46 -4.34 5.77 11.21
CA CYS A 46 -3.44 4.63 11.01
C CYS A 46 -2.77 4.23 12.33
N THR A 47 -2.58 2.92 12.52
CA THR A 47 -1.85 2.35 13.65
C THR A 47 -0.69 1.51 13.15
N VAL A 48 0.50 1.73 13.70
CA VAL A 48 1.69 0.92 13.42
C VAL A 48 1.50 -0.51 13.90
N LYS A 49 1.87 -1.47 13.05
CA LYS A 49 1.81 -2.91 13.31
C LYS A 49 3.05 -3.61 12.79
N ASP A 50 3.56 -4.52 13.59
CA ASP A 50 4.45 -5.58 13.12
C ASP A 50 3.60 -6.62 12.37
N LEU A 51 3.83 -6.73 11.07
CA LEU A 51 3.12 -7.66 10.19
C LEU A 51 4.11 -8.72 9.69
N GLY A 52 4.42 -9.68 10.56
CA GLY A 52 5.33 -10.79 10.20
C GLY A 52 6.78 -10.33 10.03
N GLY A 53 7.22 -9.38 10.84
CA GLY A 53 8.55 -8.77 10.82
C GLY A 53 8.67 -7.56 9.88
N TYR A 54 7.61 -7.23 9.15
CA TYR A 54 7.54 -6.05 8.30
C TYR A 54 6.93 -4.86 9.05
N PHE A 55 7.43 -3.67 8.75
CA PHE A 55 6.76 -2.44 9.11
C PHE A 55 5.47 -2.28 8.31
N GLY A 56 4.36 -2.10 9.01
CA GLY A 56 3.09 -1.79 8.36
C GLY A 56 2.16 -0.93 9.20
N LEU A 57 1.12 -0.47 8.52
CA LEU A 57 0.05 0.36 9.07
C LEU A 57 -1.28 -0.33 8.83
N ARG A 58 -2.12 -0.41 9.86
CA ARG A 58 -3.55 -0.66 9.69
C ARG A 58 -4.28 0.67 9.74
N CYS A 59 -5.02 0.99 8.69
CA CYS A 59 -5.64 2.28 8.52
C CYS A 59 -7.15 2.16 8.39
N GLU A 60 -7.87 3.10 9.02
CA GLU A 60 -9.24 3.44 8.71
C GLU A 60 -9.28 4.92 8.34
N ARG A 61 -9.60 5.22 7.08
CA ARG A 61 -9.49 6.57 6.51
C ARG A 61 -10.75 6.97 5.75
N PRO A 62 -11.12 8.25 5.76
CA PRO A 62 -12.18 8.73 4.87
C PRO A 62 -11.76 8.56 3.42
N GLY A 63 -12.71 8.20 2.56
CA GLY A 63 -12.52 8.10 1.11
C GLY A 63 -13.73 7.52 0.40
N ALA A 64 -14.04 8.08 -0.77
CA ALA A 64 -15.15 7.61 -1.59
C ALA A 64 -14.94 6.16 -2.05
N ARG A 65 -13.70 5.81 -2.42
CA ARG A 65 -13.28 4.47 -2.81
C ARG A 65 -11.97 4.09 -2.13
N LEU A 66 -11.72 2.79 -2.03
CA LEU A 66 -10.52 2.24 -1.42
C LEU A 66 -9.23 2.83 -2.00
N LEU A 67 -9.10 2.86 -3.33
CA LEU A 67 -7.90 3.36 -4.00
C LEU A 67 -7.67 4.85 -3.76
N ASP A 68 -8.74 5.65 -3.59
CA ASP A 68 -8.61 7.08 -3.29
C ASP A 68 -8.00 7.25 -1.87
N ALA A 69 -8.53 6.53 -0.88
CA ALA A 69 -8.03 6.58 0.50
C ALA A 69 -6.59 6.06 0.63
N VAL A 70 -6.25 4.99 -0.09
CA VAL A 70 -4.89 4.44 -0.15
C VAL A 70 -3.94 5.45 -0.79
N ALA A 71 -4.32 6.03 -1.94
CA ALA A 71 -3.46 6.96 -2.66
C ALA A 71 -3.14 8.20 -1.81
N ASP A 72 -4.15 8.79 -1.16
CA ASP A 72 -3.94 9.94 -0.27
C ASP A 72 -3.08 9.60 0.94
N THR A 73 -3.25 8.43 1.53
CA THR A 73 -2.45 7.98 2.68
C THR A 73 -0.99 7.75 2.28
N CYS A 74 -0.74 7.10 1.13
CA CYS A 74 0.62 6.94 0.61
C CYS A 74 1.28 8.27 0.27
N ARG A 75 0.53 9.23 -0.29
CA ARG A 75 1.03 10.59 -0.56
C ARG A 75 1.40 11.32 0.73
N GLU A 76 0.55 11.27 1.75
CA GLU A 76 0.82 11.83 3.09
C GLU A 76 2.09 11.21 3.68
N ILE A 77 2.18 9.89 3.73
CA ILE A 77 3.34 9.17 4.26
C ILE A 77 4.63 9.58 3.53
N ARG A 78 4.56 9.71 2.20
CA ARG A 78 5.71 10.10 1.42
C ARG A 78 6.13 11.55 1.66
N ALA A 79 5.16 12.47 1.74
CA ALA A 79 5.44 13.88 1.98
C ALA A 79 5.99 14.13 3.38
N GLU A 80 5.48 13.42 4.39
CA GLU A 80 5.80 13.66 5.80
C GLU A 80 6.98 12.81 6.32
N HIS A 81 7.15 11.60 5.79
CA HIS A 81 8.13 10.63 6.29
C HIS A 81 9.10 10.12 5.22
N GLY A 82 8.93 10.51 3.95
CA GLY A 82 9.81 10.08 2.86
C GLY A 82 9.71 8.60 2.48
N LEU A 83 8.67 7.90 2.96
CA LEU A 83 8.47 6.46 2.73
C LEU A 83 7.48 6.22 1.58
N LEU A 84 7.76 5.22 0.74
CA LEU A 84 6.83 4.73 -0.28
C LEU A 84 6.29 3.38 0.15
N MET A 85 5.05 3.31 0.60
CA MET A 85 4.41 2.03 0.92
C MET A 85 4.20 1.21 -0.37
N THR A 86 4.66 -0.04 -0.37
CA THR A 86 4.75 -0.87 -1.59
C THR A 86 3.79 -2.04 -1.63
N ASP A 87 3.06 -2.29 -0.54
CA ASP A 87 2.21 -3.48 -0.44
C ASP A 87 0.93 -3.23 0.38
N LEU A 88 -0.15 -3.93 0.02
CA LEU A 88 -1.49 -3.82 0.64
C LEU A 88 -1.84 -4.99 1.59
N GLY A 89 -0.83 -5.73 2.06
CA GLY A 89 -0.97 -6.99 2.79
C GLY A 89 -1.12 -8.22 1.88
N ILE A 90 -0.63 -8.16 0.64
CA ILE A 90 -0.73 -9.28 -0.32
C ILE A 90 0.62 -9.98 -0.40
N GLU A 91 0.71 -11.12 0.29
CA GLU A 91 1.96 -11.89 0.44
C GLU A 91 2.65 -12.26 -0.88
N LYS A 92 3.99 -12.19 -0.87
CA LYS A 92 4.95 -12.71 -1.87
C LYS A 92 5.08 -11.98 -3.21
N LEU A 93 4.40 -10.85 -3.43
CA LEU A 93 4.46 -10.15 -4.74
C LEU A 93 5.87 -9.64 -5.11
N TRP A 94 6.71 -9.35 -4.13
CA TRP A 94 8.02 -8.70 -4.29
C TRP A 94 9.21 -9.67 -4.36
N GLU A 95 9.00 -10.99 -4.17
CA GLU A 95 10.10 -11.97 -4.15
C GLU A 95 10.73 -12.20 -5.53
N TRP A 96 10.23 -11.53 -6.58
CA TRP A 96 10.54 -11.88 -7.97
C TRP A 96 10.82 -10.68 -8.91
N SER A 97 10.91 -9.44 -8.42
CA SER A 97 10.81 -8.23 -9.28
C SER A 97 12.12 -7.47 -9.60
N ALA A 98 13.30 -8.05 -9.41
CA ALA A 98 14.54 -7.28 -9.29
C ALA A 98 15.43 -7.12 -10.55
N ASP A 99 15.08 -7.68 -11.71
CA ASP A 99 16.02 -7.85 -12.85
C ASP A 99 15.86 -6.86 -14.03
N GLY A 100 15.26 -5.69 -13.82
CA GLY A 100 15.28 -4.57 -14.78
C GLY A 100 14.06 -4.47 -15.70
N THR A 101 14.18 -3.72 -16.81
CA THR A 101 13.05 -3.36 -17.69
C THR A 101 12.73 -4.38 -18.78
N ASP A 102 13.59 -5.37 -18.98
CA ASP A 102 13.50 -6.43 -19.98
C ASP A 102 13.58 -7.84 -19.37
N GLY A 103 13.58 -7.93 -18.04
CA GLY A 103 13.62 -9.19 -17.27
C GLY A 103 12.27 -9.60 -16.67
N TRP A 104 12.29 -10.65 -15.85
CA TRP A 104 11.14 -11.23 -15.15
C TRP A 104 10.37 -10.23 -14.28
N GLY A 105 11.07 -9.28 -13.67
CA GLY A 105 10.48 -8.19 -12.91
C GLY A 105 9.64 -7.23 -13.75
N ALA A 106 10.04 -6.97 -14.99
CA ALA A 106 9.21 -6.23 -15.94
C ALA A 106 7.95 -7.01 -16.33
N GLU A 107 8.06 -8.34 -16.50
CA GLU A 107 6.91 -9.21 -16.76
C GLU A 107 5.91 -9.18 -15.59
N ILE A 108 6.38 -9.17 -14.34
CA ILE A 108 5.51 -9.06 -13.16
C ILE A 108 4.79 -7.71 -13.12
N VAL A 109 5.51 -6.61 -13.39
CA VAL A 109 4.87 -5.28 -13.47
C VAL A 109 3.79 -5.29 -14.56
N GLY A 110 4.10 -5.85 -15.74
CA GLY A 110 3.12 -6.04 -16.82
C GLY A 110 1.91 -6.86 -16.39
N GLN A 111 2.11 -7.98 -15.70
CA GLN A 111 1.04 -8.84 -15.19
C GLN A 111 0.13 -8.11 -14.20
N LEU A 112 0.71 -7.35 -13.26
CA LEU A 112 -0.08 -6.57 -12.29
C LEU A 112 -0.92 -5.49 -12.99
N LEU A 113 -0.36 -4.82 -13.99
CA LEU A 113 -1.08 -3.83 -14.79
C LEU A 113 -2.20 -4.46 -15.62
N LEU A 114 -1.97 -5.62 -16.24
CA LEU A 114 -2.99 -6.36 -16.99
C LEU A 114 -4.15 -6.80 -16.08
N MET A 115 -3.84 -7.32 -14.89
CA MET A 115 -4.86 -7.68 -13.91
C MET A 115 -5.65 -6.46 -13.42
N ALA A 116 -4.99 -5.32 -13.20
CA ALA A 116 -5.65 -4.07 -12.86
C ALA A 116 -6.56 -3.57 -13.99
N ALA A 117 -6.10 -3.65 -15.25
CA ALA A 117 -6.88 -3.25 -16.41
C ALA A 117 -8.10 -4.15 -16.65
N GLU A 118 -7.99 -5.46 -16.37
CA GLU A 118 -9.12 -6.39 -16.50
C GLU A 118 -10.15 -6.22 -15.38
N ARG A 119 -9.68 -6.13 -14.12
CA ARG A 119 -10.57 -6.13 -12.94
C ARG A 119 -11.07 -4.74 -12.57
N GLY A 120 -10.29 -3.70 -12.82
CA GLY A 120 -10.61 -2.31 -12.49
C GLY A 120 -12.01 -1.89 -12.97
N PRO A 121 -12.33 -2.02 -14.27
CA PRO A 121 -13.65 -1.65 -14.79
C PRO A 121 -14.81 -2.43 -14.16
N ARG A 122 -14.60 -3.71 -13.83
CA ARG A 122 -15.61 -4.54 -13.16
C ARG A 122 -15.89 -4.08 -11.72
N LEU A 123 -14.94 -3.38 -11.10
CA LEU A 123 -15.03 -2.80 -9.77
C LEU A 123 -15.38 -1.29 -9.80
N GLY A 124 -15.64 -0.73 -10.98
CA GLY A 124 -15.98 0.69 -11.15
C GLY A 124 -14.78 1.64 -11.19
N TYR A 125 -13.56 1.14 -11.45
CA TYR A 125 -12.38 1.96 -11.70
C TYR A 125 -12.12 2.10 -13.20
N SER A 126 -12.04 3.35 -13.66
CA SER A 126 -11.61 3.67 -15.04
C SER A 126 -10.08 3.60 -15.19
N GLY A 127 -9.59 3.58 -16.44
CA GLY A 127 -8.16 3.71 -16.70
C GLY A 127 -7.57 5.02 -16.12
N ASP A 128 -8.33 6.12 -16.19
CA ASP A 128 -7.93 7.40 -15.60
C ASP A 128 -7.83 7.35 -14.07
N ASP A 129 -8.66 6.55 -13.40
CA ASP A 129 -8.54 6.33 -11.96
C ASP A 129 -7.24 5.60 -11.62
N LEU A 130 -6.86 4.59 -12.39
CA LEU A 130 -5.61 3.84 -12.19
C LEU A 130 -4.39 4.73 -12.44
N VAL A 131 -4.41 5.53 -13.51
CA VAL A 131 -3.34 6.50 -13.79
C VAL A 131 -3.26 7.56 -12.69
N ARG A 132 -4.41 8.05 -12.19
CA ARG A 132 -4.44 8.99 -11.07
C ARG A 132 -3.86 8.37 -9.81
N PHE A 133 -4.22 7.13 -9.48
CA PHE A 133 -3.65 6.40 -8.35
C PHE A 133 -2.12 6.38 -8.43
N LEU A 134 -1.57 5.94 -9.57
CA LEU A 134 -0.13 5.89 -9.80
C LEU A 134 0.53 7.25 -9.61
N ARG A 135 -0.02 8.30 -10.25
CA ARG A 135 0.49 9.67 -10.12
C ARG A 135 0.49 10.16 -8.69
N THR A 136 -0.56 9.87 -7.92
CA THR A 136 -0.69 10.31 -6.53
C THR A 136 0.31 9.61 -5.61
N VAL A 137 0.47 8.28 -5.73
CA VAL A 137 1.43 7.55 -4.87
C VAL A 137 2.89 7.82 -5.25
N THR A 138 3.14 8.10 -6.54
CA THR A 138 4.49 8.44 -7.02
C THR A 138 4.78 9.94 -7.03
N ALA A 139 3.85 10.80 -6.61
CA ALA A 139 4.15 12.22 -6.42
C ALA A 139 5.24 12.36 -5.35
N GLY A 140 6.31 13.08 -5.68
CA GLY A 140 7.34 13.44 -4.70
C GLY A 140 6.84 14.49 -3.71
N PRO A 141 7.59 14.75 -2.64
CA PRO A 141 7.61 16.10 -2.07
C PRO A 141 8.02 17.12 -3.14
#